data_AF-A0A351H6F7-F1
#
_entry.id   AF-A0A351H6F7-F1
#
_cell.length_a   1.000
_cell.length_b   1.000
_cell.length_c   1.000
_cell.angle_alpha   90.00
_cell.angle_beta   90.00
_cell.angle_gamma   90.00
#
_symmetry.space_group_name_H-M   'P 1'
#
loop_
_entity.id
_entity.type
_entity.pdbx_description
1 polymer ?
#
loop_
_entity_poly.entity_id
_entity_poly.type
_entity_poly.pdbx_seq_one_letter_code
_entity_poly.pdbx_strand_id
1 'polypeptide(L)'
;NVQPHCGASANLAVFFALLNPGDTVMGMNLQQGGHLSHGSPVNISGKYFNVVPYGVNSETEMIDYDEMRRIALECKPKMIIAGASAYSRIIDFKRCREIADEVGAYLMVDMAHIAG
;
A
#
# COMPACT_ATOMS: atom_id res chain seq x y z
N ASN A 1 9.84 -17.04 -0.42
CA ASN A 1 9.10 -17.81 0.59
C ASN A 1 7.78 -18.26 -0.05
N VAL A 2 7.40 -19.53 0.07
CA VAL A 2 6.19 -20.11 -0.55
C VAL A 2 5.21 -20.72 0.46
N GLN A 3 5.39 -20.43 1.75
CA GLN A 3 4.62 -21.00 2.86
C GLN A 3 3.35 -20.24 3.31
N PRO A 4 3.14 -18.93 3.00
CA PRO A 4 1.91 -18.26 3.43
C PRO A 4 0.64 -19.00 3.00
N HIS A 5 -0.31 -19.16 3.93
CA HIS A 5 -1.55 -19.89 3.69
C HIS A 5 -2.52 -19.16 2.74
N CYS A 6 -2.43 -17.83 2.69
CA CYS A 6 -3.20 -16.97 1.80
C CYS A 6 -2.51 -15.61 1.60
N GLY A 7 -2.98 -14.81 0.66
CA GLY A 7 -2.43 -13.47 0.39
C GLY A 7 -2.42 -12.56 1.62
N ALA A 8 -3.49 -12.57 2.42
CA ALA A 8 -3.54 -11.76 3.65
C ALA A 8 -2.44 -12.16 4.66
N SER A 9 -2.16 -13.46 4.81
CA SER A 9 -1.07 -13.93 5.67
C SER A 9 0.31 -13.61 5.10
N ALA A 10 0.46 -13.57 3.76
CA ALA A 10 1.70 -13.17 3.11
C ALA A 10 2.00 -11.69 3.38
N ASN A 11 1.00 -10.81 3.23
CA ASN A 11 1.16 -9.39 3.54
C ASN A 11 1.56 -9.22 5.00
N LEU A 12 0.83 -9.84 5.93
CA LEU A 12 1.11 -9.76 7.37
C LEU A 12 2.55 -10.20 7.71
N ALA A 13 3.06 -11.25 7.06
CA ALA A 13 4.44 -11.69 7.25
C ALA A 13 5.44 -10.62 6.80
N VAL A 14 5.19 -9.90 5.70
CA VAL A 14 6.03 -8.78 5.23
C VAL A 14 5.99 -7.62 6.23
N PHE A 15 4.81 -7.26 6.74
CA PHE A 15 4.68 -6.24 7.78
C PHE A 15 5.54 -6.59 9.01
N PHE A 16 5.39 -7.80 9.57
CA PHE A 16 6.17 -8.20 10.76
C PHE A 16 7.66 -8.38 10.50
N ALA A 17 8.07 -8.66 9.26
CA ALA A 17 9.48 -8.80 8.93
C ALA A 17 10.21 -7.45 8.83
N LEU A 18 9.51 -6.38 8.40
CA LEU A 18 10.14 -5.12 8.01
C LEU A 18 9.73 -3.92 8.87
N LEU A 19 8.68 -4.06 9.68
CA LEU A 19 8.07 -2.95 10.42
C LEU A 19 7.89 -3.31 11.90
N ASN A 20 7.84 -2.27 12.73
CA ASN A 20 7.45 -2.35 14.13
C ASN A 20 5.99 -1.87 14.29
N PRO A 21 5.26 -2.36 15.31
CA PRO A 21 3.96 -1.80 15.64
C PRO A 21 4.04 -0.28 15.84
N GLY A 22 3.08 0.44 15.25
CA GLY A 22 3.03 1.90 15.23
C GLY A 22 3.75 2.56 14.05
N ASP A 23 4.58 1.85 13.28
CA ASP A 23 5.20 2.41 12.08
C ASP A 23 4.13 2.88 11.07
N THR A 24 4.43 3.97 10.37
CA THR A 24 3.54 4.55 9.35
C THR A 24 3.60 3.74 8.06
N VAL A 25 2.44 3.37 7.51
CA VAL A 25 2.32 2.64 6.23
C VAL A 25 1.32 3.34 5.34
N MET A 26 1.64 3.44 4.05
CA MET A 26 0.71 3.92 3.04
C MET A 26 0.16 2.78 2.19
N GLY A 27 -1.14 2.82 1.94
CA GLY A 27 -1.85 1.86 1.09
C GLY A 27 -3.02 2.53 0.37
N MET A 28 -3.50 1.90 -0.70
CA MET A 28 -4.64 2.44 -1.45
C MET A 28 -5.90 2.41 -0.58
N ASN A 29 -6.69 3.48 -0.61
CA ASN A 29 -7.95 3.56 0.11
C ASN A 29 -8.89 2.41 -0.31
N LEU A 30 -9.44 1.71 0.68
CA LEU A 30 -10.38 0.59 0.48
C LEU A 30 -11.60 0.98 -0.39
N GLN A 31 -12.13 2.20 -0.21
CA GLN A 31 -13.28 2.69 -0.97
C GLN A 31 -12.94 3.04 -2.42
N GLN A 32 -11.65 3.10 -2.75
CA GLN A 32 -11.16 3.49 -4.08
C GLN A 32 -10.41 2.35 -4.79
N GLY A 33 -10.48 1.12 -4.25
CA GLY A 33 -9.94 -0.07 -4.90
C GLY A 33 -8.89 -0.84 -4.10
N GLY A 34 -8.45 -0.34 -2.94
CA GLY A 34 -7.50 -1.03 -2.07
C GLY A 34 -8.03 -2.35 -1.49
N HIS A 35 -7.14 -3.14 -0.87
CA HIS A 35 -7.50 -4.39 -0.20
C HIS A 35 -7.57 -4.21 1.33
N LEU A 36 -8.34 -5.04 2.03
CA LEU A 36 -8.48 -4.99 3.49
C LEU A 36 -7.14 -5.06 4.25
N SER A 37 -6.18 -5.86 3.75
CA SER A 37 -4.85 -6.01 4.34
C SER A 37 -3.89 -4.85 4.05
N HIS A 38 -4.31 -3.83 3.28
CA HIS A 38 -3.50 -2.63 3.03
C HIS A 38 -3.69 -1.56 4.11
N GLY A 39 -4.28 -1.93 5.25
CA GLY A 39 -4.40 -1.06 6.42
C GLY A 39 -5.83 -0.66 6.80
N SER A 40 -6.85 -1.42 6.41
CA SER A 40 -8.21 -1.20 6.91
C SER A 40 -8.24 -1.27 8.44
N PRO A 41 -8.95 -0.36 9.15
CA PRO A 41 -8.97 -0.33 10.63
C PRO A 41 -9.62 -1.57 11.26
N VAL A 42 -10.38 -2.34 10.47
CA VAL A 42 -10.97 -3.61 10.93
C VAL A 42 -10.03 -4.81 10.70
N ASN A 43 -8.94 -4.64 9.96
CA ASN A 43 -7.90 -5.65 9.73
C ASN A 43 -6.76 -5.48 10.76
N ILE A 44 -5.98 -6.55 11.00
CA ILE A 44 -4.82 -6.50 11.89
C ILE A 44 -3.80 -5.43 11.46
N SER A 45 -3.61 -5.24 10.15
CA SER A 45 -2.73 -4.19 9.60
C SER A 45 -3.14 -2.79 10.07
N GLY A 46 -4.43 -2.43 9.99
CA GLY A 46 -4.91 -1.13 10.49
C GLY A 46 -5.03 -1.03 12.01
N LYS A 47 -4.94 -2.13 12.76
CA LYS A 47 -4.88 -2.12 14.22
C LYS A 47 -3.46 -1.94 14.76
N TYR A 48 -2.46 -2.48 14.07
CA TYR A 48 -1.07 -2.53 14.55
C TYR A 48 -0.18 -1.42 14.00
N PHE A 49 -0.53 -0.85 12.83
CA PHE A 49 0.29 0.16 12.14
C PHE A 49 -0.48 1.46 11.97
N ASN A 50 0.23 2.58 11.83
CA ASN A 50 -0.37 3.87 11.53
C ASN A 50 -0.60 3.99 10.01
N VAL A 51 -1.82 3.75 9.55
CA VAL A 51 -2.12 3.68 8.12
C VAL A 51 -2.57 5.04 7.59
N VAL A 52 -1.89 5.54 6.56
CA VAL A 52 -2.25 6.77 5.85
C VAL A 52 -2.64 6.40 4.41
N PRO A 53 -3.92 6.54 4.02
CA PRO A 53 -4.36 6.12 2.70
C PRO A 53 -3.92 7.10 1.60
N TYR A 54 -3.58 6.58 0.42
CA TYR A 54 -3.59 7.34 -0.83
C TYR A 54 -4.77 6.91 -1.71
N GLY A 55 -5.08 7.69 -2.73
CA GLY A 55 -6.31 7.52 -3.51
C GLY A 55 -6.17 7.69 -5.01
N VAL A 56 -7.32 7.72 -5.65
CA VAL A 56 -7.46 8.07 -7.07
C VAL A 56 -7.96 9.51 -7.22
N ASN A 57 -7.60 10.11 -8.34
CA ASN A 57 -8.19 11.35 -8.80
C ASN A 57 -9.66 11.10 -9.19
N SER A 58 -10.58 11.95 -8.71
CA SER A 58 -12.03 11.76 -8.86
C SER A 58 -12.55 11.91 -10.29
N GLU A 59 -11.80 12.56 -11.18
CA GLU A 59 -12.21 12.79 -12.57
C GLU A 59 -11.67 11.70 -13.50
N THR A 60 -10.41 11.31 -13.30
CA THR A 60 -9.73 10.34 -14.17
C THR A 60 -9.84 8.90 -13.67
N GLU A 61 -10.23 8.72 -12.40
CA GLU A 61 -10.23 7.44 -11.69
C GLU A 61 -8.88 6.73 -11.70
N MET A 62 -7.79 7.45 -11.93
CA MET A 62 -6.42 6.94 -11.86
C MET A 62 -5.79 7.31 -10.52
N ILE A 63 -4.85 6.48 -10.03
CA ILE A 63 -4.06 6.81 -8.83
C ILE A 63 -3.47 8.21 -9.01
N ASP A 64 -3.70 9.06 -8.01
CA ASP A 64 -3.13 10.41 -7.98
C ASP A 64 -1.72 10.33 -7.39
N TYR A 65 -0.73 10.15 -8.28
CA TYR A 65 0.66 9.98 -7.85
C TYR A 65 1.28 11.25 -7.26
N ASP A 66 0.78 12.42 -7.64
CA ASP A 66 1.29 13.68 -7.10
C ASP A 66 0.75 13.90 -5.68
N GLU A 67 -0.52 13.58 -5.43
CA GLU A 67 -1.08 13.57 -4.09
C GLU A 67 -0.48 12.46 -3.22
N MET A 68 -0.29 11.26 -3.78
CA MET A 68 0.42 10.16 -3.12
C MET A 68 1.82 10.60 -2.68
N ARG A 69 2.56 11.31 -3.55
CA ARG A 69 3.88 11.86 -3.23
C ARG A 69 3.80 12.94 -2.13
N ARG A 70 2.84 13.85 -2.22
CA ARG A 70 2.61 14.91 -1.20
C ARG A 70 2.38 14.29 0.18
N ILE A 71 1.49 13.31 0.26
CA ILE A 71 1.17 12.59 1.51
C ILE A 71 2.42 11.86 2.02
N ALA A 72 3.17 11.18 1.15
CA ALA A 72 4.37 10.44 1.55
C ALA A 72 5.43 11.36 2.17
N LEU A 73 5.65 12.55 1.59
CA LEU A 73 6.59 13.54 2.12
C LEU A 73 6.17 14.08 3.49
N GLU A 74 4.86 14.21 3.72
CA GLU A 74 4.27 14.69 4.98
C GLU A 74 4.36 13.63 6.09
N CYS A 75 3.91 12.40 5.82
CA CYS A 75 3.78 11.36 6.84
C CYS A 75 5.02 10.46 6.98
N LYS A 76 5.97 10.52 6.02
CA LYS A 76 7.23 9.76 5.98
C LYS A 76 7.04 8.27 6.32
N PRO A 77 6.29 7.53 5.48
CA PRO A 77 5.97 6.14 5.78
C PRO A 77 7.22 5.27 5.79
N LYS A 78 7.19 4.18 6.55
CA LYS A 78 8.19 3.10 6.46
C LYS A 78 7.94 2.17 5.29
N MET A 79 6.69 2.07 4.83
CA MET A 79 6.32 1.24 3.70
C MET A 79 5.20 1.88 2.89
N ILE A 80 5.30 1.76 1.57
CA ILE A 80 4.26 2.08 0.61
C ILE A 80 3.83 0.78 -0.07
N ILE A 81 2.54 0.48 -0.04
CA ILE A 81 1.95 -0.69 -0.70
C ILE A 81 1.35 -0.25 -2.03
N ALA A 82 1.83 -0.84 -3.12
CA ALA A 82 1.29 -0.67 -4.47
C ALA A 82 0.55 -1.95 -4.90
N GLY A 83 -0.78 -1.89 -4.91
CA GLY A 83 -1.63 -3.03 -5.21
C GLY A 83 -3.08 -2.72 -4.93
N ALA A 84 -3.99 -3.42 -5.58
CA ALA A 84 -5.42 -3.13 -5.51
C ALA A 84 -6.25 -4.40 -5.75
N SER A 85 -7.46 -4.41 -5.19
CA SER A 85 -8.49 -5.42 -5.43
C SER A 85 -9.46 -5.01 -6.55
N ALA A 86 -9.80 -3.73 -6.59
CA ALA A 86 -10.84 -3.20 -7.46
C ALA A 86 -10.36 -1.91 -8.14
N TYR A 87 -9.29 -2.04 -8.92
CA TYR A 87 -8.73 -0.97 -9.74
C TYR A 87 -8.44 -1.51 -11.14
N SER A 88 -9.04 -0.90 -12.17
CA SER A 88 -9.06 -1.44 -13.54
C SER A 88 -7.91 -0.95 -14.42
N ARG A 89 -7.04 -0.07 -13.89
CA ARG A 89 -5.91 0.52 -14.62
C ARG A 89 -4.60 -0.14 -14.20
N ILE A 90 -3.59 0.01 -15.06
CA ILE A 90 -2.23 -0.38 -14.74
C ILE A 90 -1.67 0.56 -13.67
N ILE A 91 -1.08 -0.02 -12.62
CA ILE A 91 -0.38 0.74 -11.60
C ILE A 91 1.04 1.02 -12.11
N ASP A 92 1.46 2.28 -12.05
CA ASP A 92 2.81 2.69 -12.40
C ASP A 92 3.76 2.40 -11.22
N PHE A 93 4.27 1.17 -11.20
CA PHE A 93 5.21 0.73 -10.16
C PHE A 93 6.51 1.53 -10.16
N LYS A 94 6.92 2.09 -11.30
CA LYS A 94 8.10 2.94 -11.37
C LYS A 94 7.85 4.23 -10.59
N ARG A 95 6.68 4.85 -10.80
CA ARG A 95 6.29 6.06 -10.05
C ARG A 95 6.14 5.78 -8.55
N CYS A 96 5.56 4.65 -8.17
CA CYS A 96 5.51 4.24 -6.76
C CYS A 96 6.92 4.04 -6.17
N ARG A 97 7.85 3.46 -6.93
CA ARG A 97 9.25 3.28 -6.51
C ARG A 97 9.92 4.62 -6.29
N GLU A 98 9.85 5.54 -7.25
CA GLU A 98 10.42 6.90 -7.14
C GLU A 98 9.97 7.61 -5.85
N ILE A 99 8.67 7.56 -5.54
CA ILE A 99 8.11 8.14 -4.31
C ILE A 99 8.67 7.45 -3.06
N ALA A 100 8.78 6.11 -3.07
CA ALA A 100 9.34 5.36 -1.97
C ALA A 100 10.84 5.66 -1.73
N ASP A 101 11.66 5.80 -2.79
CA ASP A 101 13.08 6.22 -2.64
C ASP A 101 13.16 7.58 -1.98
N GLU A 102 12.33 8.52 -2.44
CA GLU A 102 12.37 9.91 -2.01
C GLU A 102 12.17 10.05 -0.49
N VAL A 103 11.31 9.23 0.10
CA VAL A 103 11.01 9.25 1.54
C VAL A 103 11.76 8.17 2.34
N GLY A 104 12.58 7.35 1.69
CA GLY A 104 13.31 6.25 2.32
C GLY A 104 12.42 5.10 2.82
N ALA A 105 11.30 4.85 2.13
CA ALA A 105 10.37 3.76 2.44
C ALA A 105 10.68 2.48 1.66
N TYR A 106 10.22 1.35 2.19
CA TYR A 106 10.05 0.14 1.38
C TYR A 106 8.90 0.32 0.39
N LEU A 107 9.06 -0.20 -0.83
CA LEU A 107 7.94 -0.44 -1.74
C LEU A 107 7.55 -1.92 -1.67
N MET A 108 6.30 -2.20 -1.30
CA MET A 108 5.72 -3.53 -1.35
C MET A 108 4.68 -3.58 -2.48
N VAL A 109 4.86 -4.46 -3.46
CA VAL A 109 3.87 -4.68 -4.52
C VAL A 109 2.97 -5.85 -4.15
N ASP A 110 1.68 -5.60 -3.96
CA ASP A 110 0.66 -6.65 -3.81
C ASP A 110 -0.02 -6.89 -5.15
N MET A 111 0.53 -7.83 -5.91
CA MET A 111 0.09 -8.18 -7.27
C MET A 111 -0.97 -9.28 -7.32
N ALA A 112 -1.68 -9.57 -6.21
CA ALA A 112 -2.58 -10.73 -6.10
C ALA A 112 -3.58 -10.88 -7.26
N HIS A 113 -4.11 -9.79 -7.81
CA HIS A 113 -5.07 -9.80 -8.91
C HIS A 113 -4.47 -9.78 -10.32
N ILE A 114 -3.16 -9.54 -10.46
CA ILE A 114 -2.47 -9.38 -11.76
C ILE A 114 -1.20 -10.23 -11.86
N ALA A 115 -1.06 -11.26 -11.00
CA ALA A 115 0.11 -12.12 -10.96
C ALA A 115 0.16 -13.17 -12.09
N GLY A 116 -0.94 -13.34 -12.84
CA GLY A 116 -1.09 -14.33 -13.91
C GLY A 116 -0.69 -13.83 -15.29
#